data_AF-A0A7S0BAM0-F1
#
_entry.id   AF-A0A7S0BAM0-F1
#
_cell.length_a   1.000
_cell.length_b   1.000
_cell.length_c   1.000
_cell.angle_alpha   90.00
_cell.angle_beta   90.00
_cell.angle_gamma   90.00
#
_symmetry.space_group_name_H-M   'P 1'
#
loop_
_entity.id
_entity.type
_entity.pdbx_description
1 polymer ?
#
loop_
_entity_poly.entity_id
_entity_poly.type
_entity_poly.pdbx_seq_one_letter_code
_entity_poly.pdbx_strand_id
1 'polypeptide(L)'
;STGTMDLVASLVKDALPDLFTEGQVVAAEQAFHRRLAEYEMNIEQQKLFREDLRDLVELTVGRMDIYHLVGALLLEFCIHFFCENEMYEGEKLPFYVSTIFLLSNLVATGYLIFAVWLSMHASVASHSIGVRLLTRYARLSIPSRKELENIAQAPLLPLMDRFSNLAKRLGVSSATPAGVA
;
A
#
# COMPACT_ATOMS: atom_id res chain seq x y z
N SER A 1 22.40 64.58 -15.17
CA SER A 1 22.87 63.41 -14.39
C SER A 1 21.91 63.06 -13.25
N THR A 2 21.31 64.05 -12.57
CA THR A 2 20.38 63.83 -11.44
C THR A 2 19.01 63.22 -11.81
N GLY A 3 18.40 63.62 -12.93
CA GLY A 3 17.07 63.12 -13.32
C GLY A 3 17.00 61.63 -13.71
N THR A 4 18.11 61.02 -14.13
CA THR A 4 18.18 59.58 -14.42
C THR A 4 18.23 58.72 -13.15
N MET A 5 18.74 59.24 -12.03
CA MET A 5 18.76 58.51 -10.76
C MET A 5 17.40 58.54 -10.04
N ASP A 6 16.65 59.65 -10.15
CA ASP A 6 15.28 59.72 -9.60
C ASP A 6 14.31 58.81 -10.35
N LEU A 7 14.47 58.69 -11.67
CA LEU A 7 13.62 57.83 -12.50
C LEU A 7 13.90 56.34 -12.26
N VAL A 8 15.16 55.98 -12.02
CA VAL A 8 15.53 54.62 -11.58
C VAL A 8 15.03 54.36 -10.16
N ALA A 9 15.12 55.33 -9.25
CA ALA A 9 14.62 55.19 -7.89
C ALA A 9 13.09 55.02 -7.84
N SER A 10 12.33 55.74 -8.68
CA SER A 10 10.88 55.56 -8.79
C SER A 10 10.52 54.21 -9.43
N LEU A 11 11.23 53.81 -10.49
CA LEU A 11 11.00 52.51 -11.14
C LEU A 11 11.30 51.33 -10.22
N VAL A 12 12.37 51.41 -9.43
CA VAL A 12 12.74 50.42 -8.42
C VAL A 12 11.71 50.39 -7.29
N LYS A 13 11.22 51.55 -6.84
CA LYS A 13 10.20 51.64 -5.79
C LYS A 13 8.85 51.08 -6.24
N ASP A 14 8.51 51.19 -7.52
CA ASP A 14 7.27 50.65 -8.10
C ASP A 14 7.40 49.16 -8.46
N ALA A 15 8.58 48.69 -8.89
CA ALA A 15 8.80 47.29 -9.28
C ALA A 15 9.12 46.35 -8.12
N LEU A 16 9.73 46.84 -7.02
CA LEU A 16 10.01 46.06 -5.82
C LEU A 16 8.79 45.34 -5.23
N PRO A 17 7.64 46.01 -4.99
CA PRO A 17 6.47 45.36 -4.41
C PRO A 17 5.90 44.27 -5.33
N ASP A 18 5.87 44.50 -6.64
CA ASP A 18 5.40 43.51 -7.61
C ASP A 18 6.32 42.27 -7.63
N LEU A 19 7.65 42.47 -7.61
CA LEU A 19 8.62 41.37 -7.54
C LEU A 19 8.49 40.53 -6.25
N PHE A 20 8.24 41.17 -5.10
CA PHE A 20 7.99 40.46 -3.84
C PHE A 20 6.69 39.64 -3.87
N THR A 21 5.63 40.19 -4.47
CA THR A 21 4.36 39.45 -4.60
C THR A 21 4.49 38.26 -5.56
N GLU A 22 5.22 38.40 -6.66
CA GLU A 22 5.52 37.28 -7.56
C GLU A 22 6.38 36.22 -6.87
N GLY A 23 7.40 36.63 -6.11
CA GLY A 23 8.21 35.70 -5.32
C GLY A 23 7.39 34.91 -4.29
N GLN A 24 6.40 35.54 -3.64
CA GLN A 24 5.50 34.87 -2.71
C GLN A 24 4.57 33.87 -3.41
N VAL A 25 4.06 34.20 -4.59
CA VAL A 25 3.22 33.29 -5.40
C VAL A 25 4.02 32.06 -5.83
N VAL A 26 5.23 32.27 -6.34
CA VAL A 26 6.12 31.17 -6.76
C VAL A 26 6.48 30.28 -5.57
N ALA A 27 6.76 30.87 -4.40
CA ALA A 27 7.05 30.10 -3.19
C ALA A 27 5.83 29.28 -2.72
N ALA A 28 4.62 29.85 -2.78
CA ALA A 28 3.39 29.14 -2.43
C ALA A 28 3.10 27.99 -3.39
N GLU A 29 3.29 28.21 -4.69
CA GLU A 29 3.13 27.21 -5.74
C GLU A 29 4.14 26.05 -5.57
N GLN A 30 5.41 26.36 -5.32
CA GLN A 30 6.43 25.34 -5.08
C GLN A 30 6.14 24.50 -3.82
N ALA A 31 5.65 25.13 -2.74
CA ALA A 31 5.23 24.42 -1.53
C ALA A 31 4.03 23.49 -1.78
N PHE A 32 3.08 23.92 -2.60
CA PHE A 32 1.94 23.11 -3.01
C PHE A 32 2.38 21.90 -3.86
N HIS A 33 3.22 22.11 -4.87
CA HIS A 33 3.78 21.03 -5.68
C HIS A 33 4.55 20.01 -4.85
N ARG A 34 5.33 20.46 -3.86
CA ARG A 34 6.03 19.56 -2.94
C ARG A 34 5.05 18.66 -2.17
N ARG A 35 3.96 19.22 -1.64
CA ARG A 35 2.97 18.42 -0.90
C ARG A 35 2.25 17.42 -1.81
N LEU A 36 1.89 17.82 -3.03
CA LEU A 36 1.31 16.90 -4.01
C LEU A 36 2.25 15.73 -4.31
N ALA A 37 3.53 16.03 -4.55
CA ALA A 37 4.54 15.00 -4.79
C ALA A 37 4.70 14.04 -3.59
N GLU A 38 4.63 14.57 -2.35
CA GLU A 38 4.65 13.74 -1.13
C GLU A 38 3.44 12.79 -1.07
N TYR A 39 2.24 13.26 -1.42
CA TYR A 39 1.05 12.40 -1.47
C TYR A 39 1.13 11.35 -2.57
N GLU A 40 1.60 11.74 -3.76
CA GLU A 40 1.78 10.81 -4.88
C GLU A 40 2.76 9.69 -4.51
N MET A 41 3.89 10.03 -3.89
CA MET A 41 4.87 9.06 -3.40
C MET A 41 4.25 8.10 -2.35
N ASN A 42 3.45 8.63 -1.41
CA ASN A 42 2.79 7.80 -0.40
C ASN A 42 1.75 6.86 -1.01
N ILE A 43 1.01 7.30 -2.04
CA ILE A 43 0.05 6.47 -2.77
C ILE A 43 0.77 5.34 -3.51
N GLU A 44 1.85 5.65 -4.22
CA GLU A 44 2.65 4.63 -4.92
C GLU A 44 3.27 3.63 -3.93
N GLN A 45 3.79 4.08 -2.81
CA GLN A 45 4.29 3.20 -1.76
C GLN A 45 3.21 2.25 -1.22
N GLN A 46 1.96 2.73 -1.09
CA GLN A 46 0.84 1.90 -0.68
C GLN A 46 0.39 0.91 -1.74
N LYS A 47 0.49 1.26 -3.04
CA LYS A 47 0.23 0.33 -4.14
C LYS A 47 1.25 -0.82 -4.12
N LEU A 48 2.54 -0.48 -4.06
CA LEU A 48 3.63 -1.44 -3.97
C LEU A 48 3.45 -2.37 -2.76
N PHE A 49 3.12 -1.82 -1.59
CA PHE A 49 2.87 -2.63 -0.39
C PHE A 49 1.70 -3.63 -0.56
N ARG A 50 0.65 -3.26 -1.31
CA ARG A 50 -0.49 -4.16 -1.57
C ARG A 50 -0.13 -5.26 -2.57
N GLU A 51 0.71 -4.95 -3.55
CA GLU A 51 1.25 -5.92 -4.51
C GLU A 51 2.16 -6.92 -3.79
N ASP A 52 3.11 -6.44 -2.99
CA ASP A 52 4.00 -7.30 -2.18
C ASP A 52 3.23 -8.26 -1.26
N LEU A 53 2.15 -7.77 -0.63
CA LEU A 53 1.29 -8.62 0.20
C LEU A 53 0.57 -9.71 -0.60
N ARG A 54 0.15 -9.41 -1.84
CA ARG A 54 -0.49 -10.40 -2.71
C ARG A 54 0.53 -11.44 -3.16
N ASP A 55 1.71 -11.00 -3.59
CA ASP A 55 2.77 -11.88 -4.08
C ASP A 55 3.28 -12.82 -2.97
N LEU A 56 3.42 -12.32 -1.73
CA LEU A 56 3.82 -13.14 -0.58
C LEU A 56 2.79 -14.24 -0.28
N VAL A 57 1.50 -13.92 -0.34
CA VAL A 57 0.41 -14.87 -0.10
C VAL A 57 0.36 -15.90 -1.22
N GLU A 58 0.45 -15.45 -2.47
CA GLU A 58 0.45 -16.33 -3.66
C GLU A 58 1.62 -17.30 -3.64
N LEU A 59 2.82 -16.82 -3.30
CA LEU A 59 4.01 -17.68 -3.16
C LEU A 59 3.83 -18.74 -2.06
N THR A 60 3.19 -18.37 -0.96
CA THR A 60 2.94 -19.29 0.17
C THR A 60 1.92 -20.36 -0.22
N VAL A 61 0.81 -19.95 -0.82
CA VAL A 61 -0.25 -20.85 -1.33
C VAL A 61 0.34 -21.80 -2.36
N GLY A 62 1.04 -21.28 -3.36
CA GLY A 62 1.65 -22.10 -4.41
C GLY A 62 2.62 -23.14 -3.87
N ARG A 63 3.42 -22.81 -2.84
CA ARG A 63 4.31 -23.79 -2.21
C ARG A 63 3.56 -24.86 -1.41
N MET A 64 2.51 -24.49 -0.68
CA MET A 64 1.70 -25.46 0.07
C MET A 64 0.92 -26.38 -0.86
N ASP A 65 0.47 -25.90 -2.01
CA ASP A 65 -0.24 -26.71 -2.99
C ASP A 65 0.69 -27.76 -3.61
N ILE A 66 1.97 -27.42 -3.86
CA ILE A 66 2.99 -28.39 -4.30
C ILE A 66 3.21 -29.48 -3.24
N TYR A 67 3.33 -29.11 -1.96
CA TYR A 67 3.46 -30.10 -0.88
C TYR A 67 2.23 -30.98 -0.73
N HIS A 68 1.04 -30.43 -0.94
CA HIS A 68 -0.20 -31.19 -0.93
C HIS A 68 -0.22 -32.22 -2.07
N LEU A 69 0.16 -31.83 -3.29
CA LEU A 69 0.24 -32.72 -4.46
C LEU A 69 1.27 -33.85 -4.25
N VAL A 70 2.49 -33.50 -3.82
CA VAL A 70 3.54 -34.50 -3.57
C VAL A 70 3.13 -35.44 -2.44
N GLY A 71 2.52 -34.90 -1.38
CA GLY A 71 1.98 -35.69 -0.27
C GLY A 71 0.88 -36.65 -0.70
N ALA A 72 -0.02 -36.22 -1.58
CA ALA A 72 -1.11 -37.05 -2.11
C ALA A 72 -0.60 -38.21 -2.99
N LEU A 73 0.38 -37.95 -3.87
CA LEU A 73 0.99 -39.00 -4.70
C LEU A 73 1.74 -40.04 -3.86
N LEU A 74 2.50 -39.60 -2.86
CA LEU A 74 3.22 -40.52 -1.98
C LEU A 74 2.25 -41.34 -1.13
N LEU A 75 1.13 -40.74 -0.71
CA LEU A 75 0.06 -41.42 0.01
C LEU A 75 -0.59 -42.51 -0.85
N GLU A 76 -0.83 -42.24 -2.13
CA GLU A 76 -1.34 -43.24 -3.09
C GLU A 76 -0.41 -44.46 -3.19
N PHE A 77 0.90 -44.25 -3.33
CA PHE A 77 1.87 -45.35 -3.35
C PHE A 77 1.89 -46.16 -2.04
N CYS A 78 1.83 -45.49 -0.88
CA CYS A 78 1.74 -46.17 0.40
C CYS A 78 0.46 -47.02 0.54
N ILE A 79 -0.68 -46.50 0.08
CA ILE A 79 -1.95 -47.25 0.07
C ILE A 79 -1.86 -48.43 -0.89
N HIS A 80 -1.32 -48.25 -2.09
CA HIS A 80 -1.14 -49.32 -3.06
C HIS A 80 -0.25 -50.45 -2.50
N PHE A 81 0.89 -50.11 -1.87
CA PHE A 81 1.73 -51.11 -1.18
C PHE A 81 1.06 -51.79 0.01
N PHE A 82 0.04 -51.17 0.60
CA PHE A 82 -0.74 -51.77 1.68
C PHE A 82 -1.80 -52.75 1.13
N CYS A 83 -2.48 -52.39 0.05
CA CYS A 83 -3.59 -53.17 -0.52
C CYS A 83 -3.13 -54.29 -1.46
N GLU A 84 -2.16 -54.01 -2.33
CA GLU A 84 -1.69 -54.90 -3.40
C GLU A 84 -0.28 -55.39 -3.07
N ASN A 85 -0.14 -56.06 -1.92
CA ASN A 85 1.16 -56.54 -1.46
C ASN A 85 1.45 -57.97 -1.96
N GLU A 86 2.11 -58.07 -3.11
CA GLU A 86 2.51 -59.37 -3.70
C GLU A 86 3.43 -60.19 -2.77
N MET A 87 4.12 -59.55 -1.80
CA MET A 87 4.96 -60.28 -0.83
C MET A 87 4.14 -61.16 0.12
N TYR A 88 2.84 -60.90 0.27
CA TYR A 88 1.94 -61.75 1.04
C TYR A 88 1.45 -62.96 0.24
N GLU A 89 1.43 -62.87 -1.08
CA GLU A 89 0.87 -63.89 -1.98
C GLU A 89 1.92 -64.88 -2.51
N GLY A 90 3.16 -64.41 -2.75
CA GLY A 90 4.14 -65.15 -3.56
C GLY A 90 5.16 -66.03 -2.81
N GLU A 91 5.54 -65.71 -1.56
CA GLU A 91 6.70 -66.36 -0.94
C GLU A 91 6.63 -66.44 0.60
N LYS A 92 7.26 -67.49 1.17
CA LYS A 92 7.29 -67.79 2.62
C LYS A 92 8.16 -66.79 3.40
N LEU A 93 7.80 -65.51 3.41
CA LEU A 93 8.46 -64.55 4.29
C LEU A 93 8.15 -64.91 5.76
N PRO A 94 9.14 -64.82 6.67
CA PRO A 94 8.89 -64.96 8.09
C PRO A 94 7.87 -63.90 8.57
N PHE A 95 6.85 -64.33 9.32
CA PHE A 95 5.72 -63.50 9.76
C PHE A 95 6.13 -62.16 10.41
N TYR A 96 7.24 -62.15 11.15
CA TYR A 96 7.73 -60.95 11.82
C TYR A 96 8.16 -59.86 10.83
N VAL A 97 8.75 -60.21 9.68
CA VAL A 97 9.20 -59.24 8.66
C VAL A 97 7.98 -58.56 8.02
N SER A 98 6.97 -59.35 7.65
CA SER A 98 5.74 -58.82 7.05
C SER A 98 4.98 -57.91 8.01
N THR A 99 4.95 -58.26 9.30
CA THR A 99 4.29 -57.43 10.33
C THR A 99 5.01 -56.09 10.52
N ILE A 100 6.35 -56.11 10.57
CA ILE A 100 7.16 -54.87 10.68
C ILE A 100 6.98 -54.00 9.43
N PHE A 101 6.95 -54.60 8.24
CA PHE A 101 6.71 -53.88 6.99
C PHE A 101 5.33 -53.21 6.97
N LEU A 102 4.26 -53.97 7.27
CA LEU A 102 2.89 -53.43 7.29
C LEU A 102 2.72 -52.35 8.37
N LEU A 103 3.33 -52.52 9.54
CA LEU A 103 3.32 -51.51 10.60
C LEU A 103 4.04 -50.24 10.17
N SER A 104 5.22 -50.36 9.55
CA SER A 104 5.97 -49.22 9.02
C SER A 104 5.17 -48.48 7.94
N ASN A 105 4.52 -49.22 7.03
CA ASN A 105 3.70 -48.62 5.99
C ASN A 105 2.44 -47.93 6.55
N LEU A 106 1.81 -48.50 7.58
CA LEU A 106 0.68 -47.88 8.27
C LEU A 106 1.09 -46.56 8.94
N VAL A 107 2.24 -46.53 9.63
CA VAL A 107 2.77 -45.32 10.27
C VAL A 107 3.14 -44.27 9.22
N ALA A 108 3.77 -44.66 8.11
CA ALA A 108 4.08 -43.77 7.00
C ALA A 108 2.80 -43.17 6.38
N THR A 109 1.78 -44.00 6.15
CA THR A 109 0.46 -43.57 5.65
C THR A 109 -0.18 -42.55 6.60
N GLY A 110 -0.17 -42.84 7.91
CA GLY A 110 -0.69 -41.91 8.93
C GLY A 110 0.03 -40.56 8.92
N TYR A 111 1.37 -40.58 8.84
CA TYR A 111 2.18 -39.37 8.73
C TYR A 111 1.85 -38.55 7.47
N LEU A 112 1.70 -39.22 6.32
CA LEU A 112 1.36 -38.56 5.05
C LEU A 112 -0.06 -37.96 5.07
N ILE A 113 -1.04 -38.62 5.68
CA ILE A 113 -2.38 -38.04 5.88
C ILE A 113 -2.30 -36.73 6.68
N PHE A 114 -1.54 -36.73 7.78
CA PHE A 114 -1.34 -35.50 8.56
C PHE A 114 -0.60 -34.43 7.76
N ALA A 115 0.41 -34.78 6.98
CA ALA A 115 1.14 -33.83 6.14
C ALA A 115 0.23 -33.17 5.09
N VAL A 116 -0.59 -33.98 4.41
CA VAL A 116 -1.58 -33.51 3.41
C VAL A 116 -2.61 -32.59 4.07
N TRP A 117 -3.11 -32.96 5.25
CA TRP A 117 -4.06 -32.15 6.01
C TRP A 117 -3.45 -30.81 6.45
N LEU A 118 -2.25 -30.82 7.02
CA LEU A 118 -1.56 -29.60 7.45
C LEU A 118 -1.26 -28.68 6.27
N SER A 119 -0.86 -29.23 5.12
CA SER A 119 -0.62 -28.44 3.91
C SER A 119 -1.89 -27.76 3.41
N MET A 120 -3.01 -28.49 3.39
CA MET A 120 -4.32 -27.94 3.05
C MET A 120 -4.74 -26.83 4.04
N HIS A 121 -4.57 -27.07 5.34
CA HIS A 121 -4.91 -26.08 6.36
C HIS A 121 -4.04 -24.82 6.26
N ALA A 122 -2.75 -24.98 6.00
CA ALA A 122 -1.81 -23.87 5.80
C ALA A 122 -2.18 -23.03 4.57
N SER A 123 -2.55 -23.68 3.45
CA SER A 123 -3.01 -23.01 2.23
C SER A 123 -4.25 -22.13 2.52
N VAL A 124 -5.29 -22.70 3.13
CA VAL A 124 -6.52 -21.96 3.50
C VAL A 124 -6.24 -20.83 4.51
N ALA A 125 -5.41 -21.09 5.52
CA ALA A 125 -5.05 -20.10 6.52
C ALA A 125 -4.32 -18.91 5.90
N SER A 126 -3.33 -19.17 5.03
CA SER A 126 -2.56 -18.12 4.35
C SER A 126 -3.44 -17.23 3.47
N HIS A 127 -4.39 -17.82 2.75
CA HIS A 127 -5.38 -17.09 1.96
C HIS A 127 -6.25 -16.16 2.82
N SER A 128 -6.75 -16.68 3.96
CA SER A 128 -7.59 -15.90 4.87
C SER A 128 -6.82 -14.74 5.53
N ILE A 129 -5.54 -14.97 5.87
CA ILE A 129 -4.65 -13.95 6.44
C ILE A 129 -4.34 -12.89 5.38
N GLY A 130 -4.08 -13.29 4.14
CA GLY A 130 -3.84 -12.36 3.03
C GLY A 130 -5.00 -11.37 2.83
N VAL A 131 -6.24 -11.86 2.80
CA VAL A 131 -7.44 -11.01 2.72
C VAL A 131 -7.55 -10.10 3.95
N ARG A 132 -7.23 -10.59 5.14
CA ARG A 132 -7.25 -9.79 6.38
C ARG A 132 -6.19 -8.68 6.37
N LEU A 133 -5.01 -8.94 5.84
CA LEU A 133 -3.94 -7.95 5.69
C LEU A 133 -4.36 -6.84 4.72
N LEU A 134 -4.93 -7.22 3.56
CA LEU A 134 -5.37 -6.28 2.55
C LEU A 134 -6.53 -5.38 3.03
N THR A 135 -7.42 -5.91 3.87
CA THR A 135 -8.61 -5.19 4.36
C THR A 135 -8.35 -4.37 5.61
N ARG A 136 -7.53 -4.84 6.56
CA ARG A 136 -7.31 -4.16 7.84
C ARG A 136 -6.08 -3.27 7.86
N TYR A 137 -4.99 -3.67 7.21
CA TYR A 137 -3.68 -3.04 7.38
C TYR A 137 -3.27 -2.16 6.20
N ALA A 138 -3.67 -2.51 4.97
CA ALA A 138 -3.43 -1.67 3.79
C ALA A 138 -4.49 -0.56 3.62
N ARG A 139 -4.70 0.26 4.65
CA ARG A 139 -5.59 1.43 4.57
C ARG A 139 -4.90 2.56 3.82
N LEU A 140 -5.65 3.25 2.96
CA LEU A 140 -5.19 4.42 2.23
C LEU A 140 -4.79 5.54 3.20
N SER A 141 -3.69 6.24 2.93
CA SER A 141 -3.36 7.49 3.61
C SER A 141 -4.27 8.58 3.06
N ILE A 142 -5.47 8.67 3.63
CA ILE A 142 -6.41 9.73 3.26
C ILE A 142 -5.99 10.99 4.03
N PRO A 143 -5.71 12.11 3.34
CA PRO A 143 -5.37 13.36 4.01
C PRO A 143 -6.54 13.79 4.91
N SER A 144 -6.20 14.33 6.08
CA SER A 144 -7.22 14.83 7.02
C SER A 144 -8.02 15.97 6.38
N ARG A 145 -9.28 16.17 6.79
CA ARG A 145 -10.11 17.28 6.28
C ARG A 145 -9.42 18.64 6.45
N LYS A 146 -8.69 18.82 7.56
CA LYS A 146 -7.91 20.02 7.82
C LYS A 146 -6.75 20.20 6.85
N GLU A 147 -6.11 19.11 6.42
CA GLU A 147 -5.03 19.15 5.42
C GLU A 147 -5.60 19.50 4.04
N LEU A 148 -6.74 18.92 3.66
CA LEU A 148 -7.46 19.26 2.44
C LEU A 148 -7.85 20.75 2.40
N GLU A 149 -8.39 21.28 3.49
CA GLU A 149 -8.73 22.70 3.61
C GLU A 149 -7.48 23.59 3.50
N ASN A 150 -6.37 23.22 4.14
CA ASN A 150 -5.11 23.96 4.04
C ASN A 150 -4.51 23.94 2.62
N ILE A 151 -4.66 22.83 1.89
CA ILE A 151 -4.22 22.68 0.51
C ILE A 151 -5.11 23.52 -0.43
N ALA A 152 -6.42 23.55 -0.19
CA ALA A 152 -7.38 24.34 -0.96
C ALA A 152 -7.25 25.85 -0.73
N GLN A 153 -6.82 26.28 0.46
CA GLN A 153 -6.62 27.69 0.80
C GLN A 153 -5.28 28.26 0.31
N ALA A 154 -4.24 27.43 0.13
CA ALA A 154 -2.93 27.86 -0.34
C ALA A 154 -2.94 28.69 -1.65
N PRO A 155 -3.70 28.34 -2.70
CA PRO A 155 -3.77 29.15 -3.92
C PRO A 155 -4.68 30.39 -3.81
N LEU A 156 -5.58 30.46 -2.81
CA LEU A 156 -6.55 31.56 -2.66
C LEU A 156 -5.98 32.80 -1.96
N LEU A 157 -5.04 32.60 -1.02
CA LEU A 157 -4.41 33.69 -0.27
C LEU A 157 -3.78 34.78 -1.15
N PRO A 158 -2.95 34.46 -2.18
CA PRO A 158 -2.36 35.49 -3.03
C PRO A 158 -3.38 36.20 -3.94
N LEU A 159 -4.47 35.52 -4.32
CA LEU A 159 -5.55 36.15 -5.10
C LEU A 159 -6.34 37.15 -4.26
N MET A 160 -6.65 36.80 -3.00
CA MET A 160 -7.35 37.71 -2.08
C MET A 160 -6.52 38.96 -1.77
N ASP A 161 -5.20 38.81 -1.61
CA ASP A 161 -4.29 39.96 -1.44
C ASP A 161 -4.21 40.83 -2.70
N ARG A 162 -4.26 40.23 -3.90
CA ARG A 162 -4.38 40.98 -5.16
C ARG A 162 -5.68 41.78 -5.24
N PHE A 163 -6.82 41.18 -4.90
CA PHE A 163 -8.12 41.87 -4.88
C PHE A 163 -8.17 42.99 -3.82
N SER A 164 -7.61 42.73 -2.63
CA SER A 164 -7.46 43.71 -1.54
C SER A 164 -6.63 44.92 -1.97
N ASN A 165 -5.45 44.68 -2.55
CA ASN A 165 -4.57 45.75 -3.03
C ASN A 165 -5.16 46.52 -4.21
N LEU A 166 -5.88 45.83 -5.10
CA LEU A 166 -6.60 46.45 -6.21
C LEU A 166 -7.78 47.30 -5.74
N ALA A 167 -8.55 46.84 -4.75
CA ALA A 167 -9.62 47.60 -4.11
C ALA A 167 -9.08 48.85 -3.38
N LYS A 168 -7.93 48.74 -2.72
CA LYS A 168 -7.20 49.87 -2.11
C LYS A 168 -6.73 50.88 -3.15
N ARG A 169 -6.22 50.42 -4.30
CA ARG A 169 -5.82 51.27 -5.43
C ARG A 169 -7.01 51.96 -6.11
N LEU A 170 -8.18 51.32 -6.12
CA LEU A 170 -9.42 51.88 -6.66
C LEU A 170 -10.16 52.79 -5.67
N GLY A 171 -9.60 53.03 -4.47
CA GLY A 171 -10.20 53.93 -3.48
C GLY A 171 -11.49 53.40 -2.84
N VAL A 172 -11.77 52.10 -2.95
CA VAL A 172 -12.93 51.46 -2.33
C VAL A 172 -12.62 51.22 -0.86
N SER A 173 -12.76 52.26 -0.04
CA SER A 173 -12.74 52.15 1.42
C SER A 173 -13.97 51.35 1.85
N SER A 174 -13.76 50.24 2.54
CA SER A 174 -14.82 49.45 3.17
C SER A 174 -15.64 50.34 4.10
N ALA A 175 -16.87 50.67 3.70
CA ALA A 175 -17.86 51.27 4.59
C ALA A 175 -18.30 50.20 5.59
N THR A 176 -17.91 50.36 6.84
CA THR A 176 -18.46 49.65 8.00
C THR A 176 -19.97 49.91 8.05
N PRO A 177 -20.86 48.91 8.03
CA PRO A 177 -22.27 49.17 8.31
C PRO A 177 -22.39 49.48 9.80
N ALA A 178 -22.55 50.77 10.11
CA ALA A 178 -22.98 51.23 11.42
C ALA A 178 -24.37 50.66 11.73
N GLY A 179 -24.57 50.33 13.00
CA GLY A 179 -25.70 49.56 13.50
C GLY A 179 -27.08 50.06 13.10
N VAL A 180 -27.99 49.09 13.01
CA VAL A 180 -29.43 49.32 13.13
C VAL A 180 -29.83 48.60 14.42
N ALA A 181 -30.22 49.42 15.40
CA ALA A 181 -30.94 49.02 16.60
C ALA A 181 -32.37 48.59 16.25
#